data_AF-A0A952JEB7-F1
#
_entry.id   AF-A0A952JEB7-F1
#
_cell.length_a   1.000
_cell.length_b   1.000
_cell.length_c   1.000
_cell.angle_alpha   90.00
_cell.angle_beta   90.00
_cell.angle_gamma   90.00
#
_symmetry.space_group_name_H-M   'P 1'
#
loop_
_entity.id
_entity.type
_entity.pdbx_description
1 polymer ?
#
loop_
_entity_poly.entity_id
_entity_poly.type
_entity_poly.pdbx_seq_one_letter_code
_entity_poly.pdbx_strand_id
1 'polypeptide(L)'
;MKHFFLQKCNLLAVAVLLVVVCSSFSATSPMALVMKNMLHYLQKEKKAIVSNKKKTQTPSDINEIFSAEITVGKKLASNHKELSIELLKHIEAYNNSAKEERKTQFNLVVKSCVACHEKVCPGPIEAIERNLID
;
A
#
# COMPACT_ATOMS: atom_id res chain seq x y z
N MET A 1 -64.36 -23.13 -18.36
CA MET A 1 -63.38 -23.04 -19.47
C MET A 1 -62.13 -23.80 -19.04
N LYS A 2 -62.02 -25.07 -19.47
CA LYS A 2 -60.96 -25.63 -20.36
C LYS A 2 -59.54 -25.22 -19.96
N HIS A 3 -58.52 -26.06 -19.87
CA HIS A 3 -58.33 -27.51 -19.78
C HIS A 3 -56.82 -27.67 -19.50
N PHE A 4 -56.47 -28.73 -18.78
CA PHE A 4 -55.14 -29.31 -18.67
C PHE A 4 -54.55 -29.62 -20.07
N PHE A 5 -53.28 -29.25 -20.36
CA PHE A 5 -52.46 -29.84 -21.44
C PHE A 5 -50.97 -29.55 -21.14
N LEU A 6 -50.22 -30.50 -20.59
CA LEU A 6 -49.31 -31.43 -21.30
C LEU A 6 -48.21 -30.76 -22.14
N GLN A 7 -47.02 -30.73 -21.54
CA GLN A 7 -45.74 -31.21 -22.07
C GLN A 7 -45.56 -31.23 -23.60
N LYS A 8 -44.65 -30.38 -24.09
CA LYS A 8 -43.63 -30.76 -25.06
C LYS A 8 -42.32 -30.04 -24.75
N CYS A 9 -41.32 -30.79 -24.29
CA CYS A 9 -39.92 -30.43 -24.48
C CYS A 9 -39.70 -30.22 -25.97
N ASN A 10 -39.10 -29.09 -26.37
CA ASN A 10 -38.37 -29.07 -27.61
C ASN A 10 -37.03 -28.37 -27.40
N LEU A 11 -36.03 -29.06 -27.90
CA LEU A 11 -34.60 -28.80 -27.85
C LEU A 11 -34.26 -27.57 -28.70
N LEU A 12 -33.15 -26.91 -28.35
CA LEU A 12 -32.44 -25.84 -29.08
C LEU A 12 -32.91 -24.40 -28.83
N ALA A 13 -32.24 -23.72 -27.90
CA ALA A 13 -31.55 -22.45 -28.17
C ALA A 13 -30.67 -22.07 -26.97
N VAL A 14 -29.36 -22.15 -27.19
CA VAL A 14 -28.30 -21.61 -26.33
C VAL A 14 -28.36 -20.08 -26.38
N ALA A 15 -28.28 -19.40 -25.23
CA ALA A 15 -27.39 -18.25 -25.02
C ALA A 15 -27.64 -17.58 -23.66
N VAL A 16 -26.75 -17.89 -22.72
CA VAL A 16 -26.03 -16.93 -21.86
C VAL A 16 -26.85 -15.74 -21.37
N LEU A 17 -27.50 -15.89 -20.21
CA LEU A 17 -27.87 -14.75 -19.40
C LEU A 17 -26.58 -14.18 -18.80
N LEU A 18 -26.10 -13.08 -19.40
CA LEU A 18 -24.98 -12.28 -18.94
C LEU A 18 -25.22 -11.85 -17.48
N VAL A 19 -24.57 -12.53 -16.56
CA VAL A 19 -24.33 -11.99 -15.22
C VAL A 19 -23.32 -10.87 -15.41
N VAL A 20 -23.80 -9.64 -15.55
CA VAL A 20 -22.95 -8.44 -15.42
C VAL A 20 -22.61 -8.31 -13.94
N VAL A 21 -21.64 -9.11 -13.50
CA VAL A 21 -20.89 -8.78 -12.30
C VAL A 21 -20.02 -7.61 -12.70
N CYS A 22 -20.50 -6.40 -12.44
CA CYS A 22 -19.65 -5.20 -12.44
C CYS A 22 -18.69 -5.34 -11.26
N SER A 23 -17.73 -6.25 -11.38
CA SER A 23 -16.59 -6.36 -10.50
C SER A 23 -15.72 -5.16 -10.80
N SER A 24 -15.96 -4.06 -10.08
CA SER A 24 -14.99 -2.97 -9.98
C SER A 24 -13.75 -3.51 -9.27
N PHE A 25 -12.95 -4.28 -9.98
CA PHE A 25 -11.62 -4.68 -9.54
C PHE A 25 -10.78 -3.40 -9.62
N SER A 26 -10.71 -2.64 -8.52
CA SER A 26 -9.82 -1.48 -8.49
C SER A 26 -8.39 -2.00 -8.57
N ALA A 27 -7.79 -1.98 -9.76
CA ALA A 27 -6.38 -2.32 -9.92
C ALA A 27 -5.57 -1.45 -8.95
N THR A 28 -4.75 -2.09 -8.11
CA THR A 28 -3.81 -1.37 -7.23
C THR A 28 -2.83 -0.62 -8.13
N SER A 29 -2.75 0.70 -8.01
CA SER A 29 -1.81 1.46 -8.82
C SER A 29 -0.37 1.15 -8.41
N PRO A 30 0.62 1.31 -9.31
CA PRO A 30 2.03 1.13 -8.96
C PRO A 30 2.44 1.88 -7.68
N MET A 31 2.02 3.14 -7.53
CA MET A 31 2.30 3.91 -6.29
C MET A 31 1.68 3.25 -5.04
N ALA A 32 0.46 2.73 -5.14
CA ALA A 32 -0.19 2.06 -4.02
C ALA A 32 0.55 0.76 -3.62
N LEU A 33 1.17 0.07 -4.58
CA LEU A 33 2.02 -1.09 -4.31
C LEU A 33 3.29 -0.69 -3.55
N VAL A 34 3.99 0.38 -3.99
CA VAL A 34 5.16 0.92 -3.28
C VAL A 34 4.80 1.27 -1.83
N MET A 35 3.70 2.00 -1.62
CA MET A 35 3.25 2.38 -0.27
C MET A 35 2.91 1.16 0.60
N LYS A 36 2.29 0.13 0.02
CA LYS A 36 2.01 -1.13 0.71
C LYS A 36 3.29 -1.85 1.15
N ASN A 37 4.29 -1.91 0.26
CA ASN A 37 5.58 -2.53 0.57
C ASN A 37 6.33 -1.74 1.66
N MET A 38 6.26 -0.42 1.63
CA MET A 38 6.81 0.44 2.68
C MET A 38 6.12 0.22 4.03
N LEU A 39 4.79 0.09 4.09
CA LEU A 39 4.09 -0.23 5.33
C LEU A 39 4.48 -1.61 5.88
N HIS A 40 4.57 -2.62 5.01
CA HIS A 40 5.05 -3.95 5.41
C HIS A 40 6.49 -3.90 5.94
N TYR A 41 7.36 -3.09 5.33
CA TYR A 41 8.72 -2.86 5.82
C TYR A 41 8.71 -2.28 7.23
N LEU A 42 7.93 -1.22 7.52
CA LEU A 42 7.82 -0.65 8.87
C LEU A 42 7.40 -1.70 9.90
N GLN A 43 6.38 -2.50 9.59
CA GLN A 43 5.87 -3.53 10.49
C GLN A 43 6.90 -4.63 10.76
N LYS A 44 7.62 -5.06 9.72
CA LYS A 44 8.67 -6.08 9.84
C LYS A 44 9.87 -5.55 10.62
N GLU A 45 10.26 -4.31 10.37
CA GLU A 45 11.39 -3.67 11.02
C GLU A 45 11.12 -3.38 12.50
N LYS A 46 9.92 -2.90 12.85
CA LYS A 46 9.49 -2.76 14.26
C LYS A 46 9.65 -4.08 15.01
N LYS A 47 9.16 -5.18 14.45
CA LYS A 47 9.30 -6.52 15.04
C LYS A 47 10.78 -6.90 15.20
N ALA A 48 11.62 -6.59 14.21
CA ALA A 48 13.04 -6.88 14.26
C ALA A 48 13.75 -6.09 15.37
N ILE A 49 13.44 -4.80 15.53
CA ILE A 49 14.00 -3.94 16.58
C ILE A 49 13.59 -4.47 17.97
N VAL A 50 12.29 -4.68 18.20
CA VAL A 50 11.77 -5.18 19.50
C VAL A 50 12.31 -6.56 19.85
N SER A 51 12.53 -7.41 18.85
CA SER A 51 13.08 -8.77 19.05
C SER A 51 14.61 -8.82 19.01
N ASN A 52 15.30 -7.67 18.97
CA ASN A 52 16.76 -7.57 18.89
C ASN A 52 17.39 -8.32 17.69
N LYS A 53 16.65 -8.48 16.59
CA LYS A 53 17.08 -9.15 15.35
C LYS A 53 17.78 -8.16 14.41
N LYS A 54 18.55 -8.67 13.44
CA LYS A 54 19.20 -7.86 12.38
C LYS A 54 18.18 -7.02 11.59
N LYS A 55 18.65 -5.93 10.98
CA LYS A 55 17.85 -5.08 10.08
C LYS A 55 17.26 -5.90 8.95
N THR A 56 16.07 -5.53 8.51
CA THR A 56 15.43 -6.11 7.33
C THR A 56 15.85 -5.33 6.09
N GLN A 57 15.78 -5.99 4.93
CA GLN A 57 16.09 -5.36 3.66
C GLN A 57 15.06 -4.27 3.34
N THR A 58 15.54 -3.07 3.02
CA THR A 58 14.72 -1.99 2.46
C THR A 58 14.07 -2.47 1.14
N PRO A 59 12.78 -2.16 0.89
CA PRO A 59 12.12 -2.54 -0.36
C PRO A 59 12.90 -2.05 -1.58
N SER A 60 13.08 -2.92 -2.58
CA SER A 60 13.86 -2.61 -3.79
C SER A 60 13.17 -1.58 -4.69
N ASP A 61 11.85 -1.47 -4.58
CA ASP A 61 10.97 -0.57 -5.31
C ASP A 61 10.87 0.82 -4.65
N ILE A 62 11.59 1.09 -3.56
CA ILE A 62 11.43 2.35 -2.82
C ILE A 62 11.70 3.59 -3.68
N ASN A 63 12.61 3.50 -4.64
CA ASN A 63 12.92 4.62 -5.56
C ASN A 63 11.79 4.87 -6.58
N GLU A 64 10.88 3.93 -6.79
CA GLU A 64 9.72 4.12 -7.63
C GLU A 64 8.76 5.17 -7.04
N ILE A 65 8.92 5.55 -5.77
CA ILE A 65 8.18 6.66 -5.16
C ILE A 65 8.27 7.95 -5.98
N PHE A 66 9.29 8.15 -6.82
CA PHE A 66 9.39 9.37 -7.65
C PHE A 66 8.61 9.33 -8.96
N SER A 67 8.27 8.14 -9.47
CA SER A 67 7.82 7.95 -10.85
C SER A 67 6.60 7.03 -10.99
N ALA A 68 6.27 6.24 -9.96
CA ALA A 68 5.18 5.29 -10.01
C ALA A 68 3.83 5.96 -10.27
N GLU A 69 3.03 5.34 -11.14
CA GLU A 69 1.70 5.86 -11.47
C GLU A 69 0.77 5.82 -10.24
N ILE A 70 0.10 6.95 -10.01
CA ILE A 70 -0.89 7.09 -8.95
C ILE A 70 -2.25 6.56 -9.39
N THR A 71 -3.10 6.23 -8.41
CA THR A 71 -4.47 5.78 -8.69
C THR A 71 -5.23 6.85 -9.46
N VAL A 72 -5.99 6.44 -10.49
CA VAL A 72 -6.80 7.34 -11.33
C VAL A 72 -7.69 8.22 -10.45
N GLY A 73 -7.70 9.53 -10.73
CA GLY A 73 -8.47 10.53 -9.97
C GLY A 73 -7.80 11.03 -8.70
N LYS A 74 -6.64 10.50 -8.30
CA LYS A 74 -5.80 11.06 -7.24
C LYS A 74 -4.80 12.07 -7.81
N LYS A 75 -4.29 12.93 -6.94
CA LYS A 75 -3.22 13.89 -7.23
C LYS A 75 -2.25 13.92 -6.05
N LEU A 76 -0.97 14.09 -6.34
CA LEU A 76 0.05 14.34 -5.35
C LEU A 76 0.22 15.85 -5.17
N ALA A 77 0.46 16.31 -3.95
CA ALA A 77 0.85 17.69 -3.71
C ALA A 77 2.27 17.98 -4.26
N SER A 78 2.56 19.27 -4.50
CA SER A 78 3.81 19.74 -5.12
C SER A 78 5.07 19.40 -4.33
N ASN A 79 4.96 19.23 -3.02
CA ASN A 79 6.07 18.90 -2.11
C ASN A 79 6.39 17.39 -2.05
N HIS A 80 5.73 16.56 -2.85
CA HIS A 80 5.98 15.11 -2.90
C HIS A 80 7.46 14.78 -3.08
N LYS A 81 8.13 15.40 -4.06
CA LYS A 81 9.54 15.12 -4.35
C LYS A 81 10.45 15.41 -3.15
N GLU A 82 10.23 16.55 -2.50
CA GLU A 82 11.02 16.98 -1.35
C GLU A 82 10.85 16.03 -0.15
N LEU A 83 9.59 15.67 0.16
CA LEU A 83 9.27 14.76 1.25
C LEU A 83 9.75 13.32 0.98
N SER A 84 9.72 12.88 -0.28
CA SER A 84 10.29 11.59 -0.68
C SER A 84 11.82 11.57 -0.55
N ILE A 85 12.51 12.66 -0.88
CA ILE A 85 13.96 12.78 -0.64
C ILE A 85 14.28 12.69 0.86
N GLU A 86 13.51 13.39 1.69
CA GLU A 86 13.70 13.39 3.14
C GLU A 86 13.47 12.00 3.75
N LEU A 87 12.43 11.29 3.29
CA LEU A 87 12.19 9.90 3.67
C LEU A 87 13.39 9.01 3.34
N LEU A 88 13.95 9.12 2.13
CA LEU A 88 15.10 8.31 1.71
C LEU A 88 16.35 8.61 2.55
N LYS A 89 16.60 9.86 2.93
CA LYS A 89 17.70 10.21 3.83
C LYS A 89 17.55 9.54 5.20
N HIS A 90 16.35 9.55 5.79
CA HIS A 90 16.14 8.88 7.07
C HIS A 90 16.26 7.36 6.96
N ILE A 91 15.89 6.76 5.83
CA ILE A 91 16.09 5.33 5.58
C ILE A 91 17.58 5.00 5.46
N GLU A 92 18.35 5.84 4.77
CA GLU A 92 19.81 5.70 4.70
C GLU A 92 20.45 5.83 6.08
N ALA A 93 20.09 6.85 6.86
CA ALA A 93 20.54 7.02 8.24
C ALA A 93 20.18 5.81 9.11
N TYR A 94 18.96 5.29 8.98
CA TYR A 94 18.53 4.06 9.65
C TYR A 94 19.39 2.85 9.24
N ASN A 95 19.62 2.66 7.94
CA ASN A 95 20.39 1.53 7.44
C ASN A 95 21.84 1.56 7.93
N ASN A 96 22.42 2.75 8.06
CA ASN A 96 23.79 2.96 8.55
C ASN A 96 23.91 3.05 10.08
N SER A 97 22.80 3.18 10.81
CA SER A 97 22.79 3.37 12.27
C SER A 97 23.41 2.23 13.07
N ALA A 98 24.01 2.57 14.22
CA ALA A 98 24.42 1.58 15.21
C ALA A 98 23.20 0.92 15.88
N LYS A 99 23.41 -0.21 16.54
CA LYS A 99 22.31 -1.05 17.08
C LYS A 99 21.47 -0.28 18.11
N GLU A 100 22.15 0.49 18.95
CA GLU A 100 21.65 1.36 20.01
C GLU A 100 20.84 2.55 19.46
N GLU A 101 21.12 3.00 18.25
CA GLU A 101 20.42 4.12 17.60
C GLU A 101 19.23 3.69 16.76
N ARG A 102 19.10 2.38 16.46
CA ARG A 102 18.09 1.86 15.55
C ARG A 102 16.68 2.32 15.89
N LYS A 103 16.31 2.31 17.18
CA LYS A 103 14.98 2.75 17.61
C LYS A 103 14.73 4.21 17.23
N THR A 104 15.68 5.08 17.56
CA THR A 104 15.60 6.52 17.28
C THR A 104 15.53 6.78 15.78
N GLN A 105 16.44 6.18 15.00
CA GLN A 105 16.51 6.37 13.56
C GLN A 105 15.28 5.79 12.84
N PHE A 106 14.78 4.63 13.29
CA PHE A 106 13.54 4.05 12.76
C PHE A 106 12.33 4.94 13.03
N ASN A 107 12.21 5.51 14.22
CA ASN A 107 11.13 6.45 14.53
C ASN A 107 11.19 7.71 13.63
N LEU A 108 12.37 8.15 13.18
CA LEU A 108 12.49 9.22 12.19
C LEU A 108 11.95 8.80 10.82
N VAL A 109 12.20 7.57 10.38
CA VAL A 109 11.58 7.01 9.16
C VAL A 109 10.05 7.03 9.27
N VAL A 110 9.50 6.51 10.37
CA VAL A 110 8.04 6.49 10.60
C VAL A 110 7.46 7.90 10.58
N LYS A 111 8.11 8.87 11.24
CA LYS A 111 7.69 10.28 11.24
C LYS A 111 7.75 10.93 9.85
N SER A 112 8.75 10.61 9.03
CA SER A 112 8.78 11.07 7.64
C SER A 112 7.66 10.48 6.79
N CYS A 113 7.28 9.22 7.02
CA CYS A 113 6.10 8.64 6.38
C CYS A 113 4.83 9.43 6.75
N VAL A 114 4.63 9.74 8.05
CA VAL A 114 3.48 10.54 8.52
C VAL A 114 3.50 11.94 7.89
N ALA A 115 4.62 12.65 7.96
CA ALA A 115 4.74 14.01 7.41
C ALA A 115 4.47 14.06 5.90
N CYS A 116 4.83 13.01 5.16
CA CYS A 116 4.47 12.87 3.75
C CYS A 116 2.95 12.71 3.57
N HIS A 117 2.33 11.82 4.33
CA HIS A 117 0.89 11.55 4.22
C HIS A 117 -0.02 12.68 4.73
N GLU A 118 0.47 13.52 5.63
CA GLU A 118 -0.25 14.74 6.04
C GLU A 118 -0.34 15.78 4.93
N LYS A 119 0.65 15.82 4.02
CA LYS A 119 0.80 16.92 3.06
C LYS A 119 0.59 16.53 1.60
N VAL A 120 0.90 15.29 1.22
CA VAL A 120 0.98 14.87 -0.19
C VAL A 120 -0.27 14.13 -0.64
N CYS A 121 -0.61 13.07 0.08
CA CYS A 121 -1.73 12.19 -0.22
C CYS A 121 -2.20 11.58 1.10
N PRO A 122 -3.40 11.93 1.59
CA PRO A 122 -3.95 11.37 2.82
C PRO A 122 -4.00 9.84 2.74
N GLY A 123 -3.06 9.20 3.43
CA GLY A 123 -2.95 7.76 3.57
C GLY A 123 -3.42 7.31 4.96
N PRO A 124 -3.23 6.03 5.32
CA PRO A 124 -3.63 5.51 6.61
C PRO A 124 -2.63 5.93 7.71
N ILE A 125 -2.63 7.22 8.10
CA ILE A 125 -1.70 7.81 9.09
C ILE A 125 -1.67 6.99 10.38
N GLU A 126 -2.83 6.66 10.94
CA GLU A 126 -2.92 5.85 12.17
C GLU A 126 -2.22 4.48 12.02
N ALA A 127 -2.26 3.87 10.83
CA ALA A 127 -1.59 2.59 10.59
C ALA A 127 -0.07 2.72 10.54
N ILE A 128 0.43 3.88 10.11
CA ILE A 128 1.85 4.20 10.06
C ILE A 128 2.35 4.48 11.49
N GLU A 129 1.65 5.34 12.23
CA GLU A 129 2.01 5.74 13.61
C GLU A 129 2.07 4.58 14.59
N ARG A 130 1.23 3.54 14.41
CA ARG A 130 1.31 2.29 15.18
C ARG A 130 2.68 1.60 15.10
N ASN A 131 3.55 1.99 14.17
CA ASN A 131 4.91 1.47 14.07
C ASN A 131 5.93 2.27 14.91
N LEU A 132 5.56 3.38 15.56
CA LEU A 132 6.45 4.02 16.52
C LEU A 132 6.82 3.05 17.66
N ILE A 133 8.02 3.23 18.20
CA ILE A 133 8.57 2.44 19.31
C ILE A 133 8.94 3.39 20.45
N ASP A 134 8.31 3.19 21.61
CA ASP A 134 8.53 3.98 22.83
C ASP A 134 9.87 3.72 23.50
#